data_AF-A0A6G3XCU6-F1
#
_entry.id   AF-A0A6G3XCU6-F1
#
_cell.length_a   1.000
_cell.length_b   1.000
_cell.length_c   1.000
_cell.angle_alpha   90.00
_cell.angle_beta   90.00
_cell.angle_gamma   90.00
#
_symmetry.space_group_name_H-M   'P 1'
#
loop_
_entity.id
_entity.type
_entity.pdbx_description
1 polymer ?
#
loop_
_entity_poly.entity_id
_entity_poly.type
_entity_poly.pdbx_seq_one_letter_code
_entity_poly.pdbx_strand_id
1 'polypeptide(L)'
;PATLGATTGVIDLITEYAWAATSPAQRAEDWHRDYARIQPHAVSLTPESLGWEFPQGGTLDFVSAGRQNREYSATVSTFDWDNFYDRFGGGHFFDALRDDMKANYDYVLIDSRTGLSDIADICTVHLPDVLVDCFTLSDQSIDGAASVARQIAERNTGRPIALYPVPMRIDEGEKEKADAGRALARLKFDRLPRDLSGDELTAYWGAVEIPYRPYYAYEETLSTFGDEAGLTNSLLSAFERLTAVITDREITSMPPIGEEVRLRIRDAFTRRRPALPADLFLSYVAENRMWADWLESILTRAGFRVVPRDVSAERPPEEGDDTAPSN
;
A
#
# COMPACT_ATOMS: atom_id res chain seq x y z
N PRO A 1 -4.87 -3.31 -11.52
CA PRO A 1 -6.27 -3.75 -11.26
C PRO A 1 -6.59 -5.18 -11.75
N ALA A 2 -6.33 -5.51 -13.01
CA ALA A 2 -6.64 -6.85 -13.56
C ALA A 2 -5.79 -7.99 -12.94
N THR A 3 -4.50 -7.73 -12.67
CA THR A 3 -3.58 -8.71 -12.07
C THR A 3 -3.93 -9.07 -10.61
N LEU A 4 -4.41 -8.09 -9.84
CA LEU A 4 -4.89 -8.28 -8.46
C LEU A 4 -6.16 -9.13 -8.37
N GLY A 5 -7.03 -9.08 -9.40
CA GLY A 5 -8.26 -9.88 -9.43
C GLY A 5 -8.04 -11.37 -9.70
N ALA A 6 -6.89 -11.77 -10.24
CA ALA A 6 -6.58 -13.15 -10.60
C ALA A 6 -5.69 -13.89 -9.57
N THR A 7 -4.98 -13.13 -8.74
CA THR A 7 -4.06 -13.68 -7.73
C THR A 7 -4.84 -14.06 -6.47
N THR A 8 -4.57 -15.24 -5.93
CA THR A 8 -5.07 -15.65 -4.61
C THR A 8 -4.53 -14.73 -3.51
N GLY A 9 -5.10 -14.80 -2.31
CA GLY A 9 -4.66 -14.03 -1.15
C GLY A 9 -5.01 -14.71 0.16
N VAL A 10 -5.07 -13.90 1.23
CA VAL A 10 -5.27 -14.39 2.61
C VAL A 10 -6.55 -15.22 2.75
N ILE A 11 -7.68 -14.78 2.18
CA ILE A 11 -8.93 -15.53 2.30
C ILE A 11 -8.89 -16.87 1.56
N ASP A 12 -8.19 -16.94 0.42
CA ASP A 12 -8.07 -18.16 -0.37
C ASP A 12 -7.30 -19.21 0.45
N LEU A 13 -6.17 -18.79 1.06
CA LEU A 13 -5.35 -19.62 1.95
C LEU A 13 -6.17 -20.16 3.16
N ILE A 14 -6.95 -19.30 3.83
CA ILE A 14 -7.81 -19.71 4.95
C ILE A 14 -8.90 -20.68 4.48
N THR A 15 -9.51 -20.42 3.33
CA THR A 15 -10.60 -21.25 2.80
C THR A 15 -10.09 -22.62 2.33
N GLU A 16 -8.91 -22.68 1.71
CA GLU A 16 -8.26 -23.93 1.32
C GLU A 16 -7.95 -24.81 2.53
N TYR A 17 -7.44 -24.22 3.61
CA TYR A 17 -7.24 -24.94 4.88
C TYR A 17 -8.56 -25.42 5.49
N ALA A 18 -9.58 -24.55 5.58
CA ALA A 18 -10.88 -24.91 6.13
C ALA A 18 -11.53 -26.06 5.34
N TRP A 19 -11.47 -25.99 4.01
CA TRP A 19 -11.98 -27.05 3.15
C TRP A 19 -11.22 -28.37 3.33
N ALA A 20 -9.89 -28.31 3.43
CA ALA A 20 -9.09 -29.47 3.78
C ALA A 20 -9.51 -30.04 5.15
N ALA A 21 -9.68 -29.21 6.18
CA ALA A 21 -10.08 -29.65 7.52
C ALA A 21 -11.40 -30.44 7.54
N THR A 22 -12.35 -30.11 6.65
CA THR A 22 -13.64 -30.84 6.55
C THR A 22 -13.54 -32.19 5.83
N SER A 23 -12.49 -32.42 5.05
CA SER A 23 -12.34 -33.62 4.23
C SER A 23 -11.80 -34.80 5.06
N PRO A 24 -12.50 -35.96 5.12
CA PRO A 24 -12.03 -37.11 5.87
C PRO A 24 -10.81 -37.73 5.18
N ALA A 25 -9.63 -37.55 5.78
CA ALA A 25 -8.37 -38.13 5.33
C ALA A 25 -7.50 -38.49 6.53
N GLN A 26 -6.72 -39.56 6.41
CA GLN A 26 -5.68 -39.87 7.39
C GLN A 26 -4.50 -38.91 7.17
N ARG A 27 -4.20 -38.07 8.16
CA ARG A 27 -3.19 -37.01 8.06
C ARG A 27 -2.13 -37.16 9.15
N ALA A 28 -0.92 -36.69 8.85
CA ALA A 28 0.09 -36.45 9.88
C ALA A 28 -0.40 -35.36 10.85
N GLU A 29 0.20 -35.27 12.03
CA GLU A 29 -0.22 -34.32 13.08
C GLU A 29 0.00 -32.85 12.65
N ASP A 30 1.04 -32.60 11.87
CA ASP A 30 1.50 -31.28 11.42
C ASP A 30 0.99 -30.86 10.02
N TRP A 31 0.02 -31.60 9.47
CA TRP A 31 -0.53 -31.36 8.12
C TRP A 31 -0.97 -29.92 7.85
N HIS A 32 -1.40 -29.20 8.89
CA HIS A 32 -1.86 -27.81 8.80
C HIS A 32 -0.73 -26.87 8.34
N ARG A 33 0.53 -27.22 8.57
CA ARG A 33 1.70 -26.43 8.14
C ARG A 33 1.82 -26.35 6.62
N ASP A 34 1.36 -27.37 5.89
CA ASP A 34 1.39 -27.35 4.42
C ASP A 34 0.42 -26.31 3.83
N TYR A 35 -0.68 -26.04 4.53
CA TYR A 35 -1.67 -25.04 4.14
C TYR A 35 -1.36 -23.64 4.69
N ALA A 36 -0.45 -23.54 5.65
CA ALA A 36 -0.06 -22.29 6.28
C ALA A 36 1.09 -21.57 5.55
N ARG A 37 1.47 -22.01 4.35
CA ARG A 37 2.55 -21.41 3.55
C ARG A 37 2.04 -20.16 2.84
N ILE A 38 2.61 -19.00 3.14
CA ILE A 38 2.09 -17.73 2.61
C ILE A 38 2.60 -17.40 1.20
N GLN A 39 3.84 -17.81 0.88
CA GLN A 39 4.53 -17.47 -0.37
C GLN A 39 3.75 -17.83 -1.65
N PRO A 40 3.04 -18.97 -1.76
CA PRO A 40 2.22 -19.29 -2.93
C PRO A 40 1.10 -18.29 -3.23
N HIS A 41 0.68 -17.51 -2.23
CA HIS A 41 -0.36 -16.48 -2.34
C HIS A 41 0.22 -15.07 -2.45
N ALA A 42 1.54 -14.95 -2.53
CA ALA A 42 2.23 -13.68 -2.62
C ALA A 42 2.58 -13.30 -4.07
N VAL A 43 2.58 -11.99 -4.35
CA VAL A 43 3.01 -11.40 -5.61
C VAL A 43 4.28 -10.62 -5.35
N SER A 44 5.40 -11.09 -5.90
CA SER A 44 6.65 -10.34 -5.86
C SER A 44 6.54 -9.06 -6.66
N LEU A 45 6.81 -7.93 -6.00
CA LEU A 45 6.89 -6.63 -6.62
C LEU A 45 8.26 -6.47 -7.27
N THR A 46 8.27 -6.04 -8.54
CA THR A 46 9.48 -5.87 -9.35
C THR A 46 9.74 -4.39 -9.65
N PRO A 47 10.25 -3.62 -8.67
CA PRO A 47 10.56 -2.19 -8.86
C PRO A 47 11.61 -1.94 -9.94
N GLU A 48 12.35 -2.96 -10.37
CA GLU A 48 13.34 -2.89 -11.44
C GLU A 48 12.72 -2.45 -12.77
N SER A 49 11.42 -2.75 -12.97
CA SER A 49 10.65 -2.25 -14.11
C SER A 49 10.53 -0.72 -14.14
N LEU A 50 10.69 -0.06 -12.99
CA LEU A 50 10.75 1.39 -12.84
C LEU A 50 12.20 1.90 -12.66
N GLY A 51 13.20 1.01 -12.74
CA GLY A 51 14.62 1.33 -12.61
C GLY A 51 15.12 1.47 -11.17
N TRP A 52 14.37 0.97 -10.19
CA TRP A 52 14.83 0.88 -8.80
C TRP A 52 15.17 -0.58 -8.46
N GLU A 53 16.37 -0.80 -7.94
CA GLU A 53 16.87 -2.10 -7.49
C GLU A 53 17.18 -2.04 -6.00
N PHE A 54 17.02 -3.17 -5.31
CA PHE A 54 17.45 -3.32 -3.91
C PHE A 54 18.99 -3.38 -3.86
N PRO A 55 19.69 -2.38 -3.28
CA PRO A 55 21.15 -2.29 -3.40
C PRO A 55 21.93 -3.46 -2.80
N GLN A 56 21.33 -4.17 -1.84
CA GLN A 56 21.92 -5.33 -1.17
C GLN A 56 21.24 -6.65 -1.59
N GLY A 57 20.44 -6.62 -2.66
CA GLY A 57 19.41 -7.63 -2.91
C GLY A 57 18.24 -7.48 -1.92
N GLY A 58 17.24 -8.33 -2.09
CA GLY A 58 16.02 -8.32 -1.30
C GLY A 58 14.80 -8.56 -2.17
N THR A 59 13.66 -8.80 -1.51
CA THR A 59 12.36 -8.96 -2.16
C THR A 59 11.31 -8.18 -1.41
N LEU A 60 10.28 -7.74 -2.14
CA LEU A 60 9.07 -7.19 -1.55
C LEU A 60 7.90 -7.97 -2.11
N ASP A 61 7.32 -8.81 -1.28
CA ASP A 61 6.20 -9.65 -1.66
C ASP A 61 4.90 -9.07 -1.09
N PHE A 62 3.88 -8.96 -1.94
CA PHE A 62 2.57 -8.45 -1.58
C PHE A 62 1.54 -9.59 -1.56
N VAL A 63 0.87 -9.77 -0.42
CA VAL A 63 -0.27 -10.68 -0.30
C VAL A 63 -1.54 -9.87 -0.25
N SER A 64 -2.43 -10.09 -1.21
CA SER A 64 -3.74 -9.44 -1.21
C SER A 64 -4.67 -10.06 -0.18
N ALA A 65 -5.75 -9.37 0.17
CA ALA A 65 -6.79 -9.98 1.01
C ALA A 65 -7.47 -11.19 0.32
N GLY A 66 -7.38 -11.29 -1.00
CA GLY A 66 -7.96 -12.36 -1.81
C GLY A 66 -8.37 -11.88 -3.19
N ARG A 67 -8.78 -12.83 -4.05
CA ARG A 67 -9.36 -12.53 -5.36
C ARG A 67 -10.59 -11.65 -5.20
N GLN A 68 -10.51 -10.39 -5.63
CA GLN A 68 -11.64 -9.44 -5.58
C GLN A 68 -12.68 -9.72 -6.69
N ASN A 69 -13.26 -10.92 -6.69
CA ASN A 69 -14.40 -11.28 -7.54
C ASN A 69 -15.72 -11.04 -6.77
N ARG A 70 -16.88 -11.18 -7.44
CA ARG A 70 -18.19 -11.00 -6.79
C ARG A 70 -18.44 -12.00 -5.65
N GLU A 71 -17.71 -13.11 -5.61
CA GLU A 71 -17.83 -14.16 -4.59
C GLU A 71 -17.02 -13.85 -3.32
N TYR A 72 -16.04 -12.94 -3.39
CA TYR A 72 -15.21 -12.53 -2.25
C TYR A 72 -16.02 -11.99 -1.07
N SER A 73 -16.87 -10.98 -1.33
CA SER A 73 -17.67 -10.35 -0.26
C SER A 73 -18.66 -11.33 0.36
N ALA A 74 -19.18 -12.27 -0.42
CA ALA A 74 -20.05 -13.33 0.09
C ALA A 74 -19.25 -14.29 0.98
N THR A 75 -18.10 -14.78 0.50
CA THR A 75 -17.25 -15.74 1.23
C THR A 75 -16.78 -15.18 2.57
N VAL A 76 -16.27 -13.94 2.60
CA VAL A 76 -15.79 -13.30 3.82
C VAL A 76 -16.92 -13.04 4.82
N SER A 77 -18.11 -12.63 4.34
CA SER A 77 -19.23 -12.30 5.23
C SER A 77 -19.94 -13.54 5.81
N THR A 78 -19.85 -14.68 5.15
CA THR A 78 -20.46 -15.94 5.60
C THR A 78 -19.47 -16.90 6.26
N PHE A 79 -18.18 -16.54 6.36
CA PHE A 79 -17.17 -17.41 6.95
C PHE A 79 -17.42 -17.55 8.46
N ASP A 80 -17.61 -18.78 8.91
CA ASP A 80 -17.87 -19.10 10.32
C ASP A 80 -16.54 -19.23 11.07
N TRP A 81 -16.10 -18.08 11.63
CA TRP A 81 -14.85 -17.99 12.37
C TRP A 81 -14.85 -18.82 13.66
N ASP A 82 -15.98 -18.90 14.36
CA ASP A 82 -16.10 -19.70 15.59
C ASP A 82 -15.84 -21.18 15.28
N ASN A 83 -16.51 -21.70 14.25
CA ASN A 83 -16.30 -23.08 13.82
C ASN A 83 -14.88 -23.33 13.29
N PHE A 84 -14.27 -22.35 12.62
CA PHE A 84 -12.89 -22.42 12.16
C PHE A 84 -11.90 -22.60 13.32
N TYR A 85 -12.04 -21.79 14.37
CA TYR A 85 -11.19 -21.90 15.56
C TYR A 85 -11.49 -23.17 16.36
N ASP A 86 -12.76 -23.41 16.69
CA ASP A 86 -13.16 -24.45 17.64
C ASP A 86 -13.08 -25.86 17.06
N ARG A 87 -13.41 -26.04 15.77
CA ARG A 87 -13.52 -27.37 15.16
C ARG A 87 -12.45 -27.69 14.15
N PHE A 88 -11.94 -26.69 13.44
CA PHE A 88 -10.95 -26.91 12.39
C PHE A 88 -9.51 -26.70 12.87
N GLY A 89 -9.31 -26.26 14.12
CA GLY A 89 -7.97 -26.03 14.65
C GLY A 89 -7.33 -24.75 14.13
N GLY A 90 -8.14 -23.74 13.81
CA GLY A 90 -7.70 -22.45 13.27
C GLY A 90 -6.58 -21.78 14.06
N GLY A 91 -6.54 -21.97 15.39
CA GLY A 91 -5.44 -21.49 16.22
C GLY A 91 -4.07 -22.05 15.80
N HIS A 92 -3.97 -23.37 15.63
CA HIS A 92 -2.74 -24.04 15.18
C HIS A 92 -2.35 -23.64 13.76
N PHE A 93 -3.35 -23.39 12.91
CA PHE A 93 -3.12 -22.86 11.57
C PHE A 93 -2.47 -21.48 11.60
N PHE A 94 -3.01 -20.53 12.39
CA PHE A 94 -2.43 -19.20 12.49
C PHE A 94 -1.07 -19.19 13.21
N ASP A 95 -0.84 -20.10 14.16
CA ASP A 95 0.50 -20.31 14.73
C ASP A 95 1.50 -20.76 13.64
N ALA A 96 1.11 -21.75 12.83
CA ALA A 96 1.95 -22.22 11.73
C ALA A 96 2.16 -21.15 10.64
N LEU A 97 1.14 -20.34 10.35
CA LEU A 97 1.23 -19.26 9.37
C LEU A 97 2.18 -18.17 9.85
N ARG A 98 2.11 -17.84 11.14
CA ARG A 98 3.06 -16.93 11.78
C ARG A 98 4.48 -17.48 11.74
N ASP A 99 4.68 -18.76 12.06
CA ASP A 99 5.99 -19.42 11.99
C ASP A 99 6.55 -19.37 10.55
N ASP A 100 5.72 -19.69 9.55
CA ASP A 100 6.09 -19.64 8.13
C ASP A 100 6.51 -18.24 7.69
N MET A 101 5.71 -17.22 8.03
CA MET A 101 6.04 -15.82 7.75
C MET A 101 7.38 -15.42 8.36
N LYS A 102 7.63 -15.77 9.63
CA LYS A 102 8.88 -15.43 10.32
C LYS A 102 10.10 -16.22 9.82
N ALA A 103 9.89 -17.41 9.25
CA ALA A 103 10.97 -18.22 8.69
C ALA A 103 11.42 -17.72 7.31
N ASN A 104 10.54 -17.01 6.58
CA ASN A 104 10.75 -16.63 5.19
C ASN A 104 10.92 -15.13 4.94
N TYR A 105 10.60 -14.28 5.91
CA TYR A 105 10.72 -12.82 5.79
C TYR A 105 11.35 -12.21 7.04
N ASP A 106 12.19 -11.19 6.84
CA ASP A 106 12.77 -10.41 7.94
C ASP A 106 11.71 -9.55 8.64
N TYR A 107 10.80 -8.97 7.84
CA TYR A 107 9.72 -8.12 8.30
C TYR A 107 8.43 -8.44 7.55
N VAL A 108 7.32 -8.54 8.29
CA VAL A 108 5.98 -8.71 7.73
C VAL A 108 5.08 -7.60 8.26
N LEU A 109 4.56 -6.78 7.34
CA LEU A 109 3.65 -5.69 7.65
C LEU A 109 2.21 -6.14 7.38
N ILE A 110 1.38 -6.11 8.42
CA ILE A 110 -0.04 -6.46 8.35
C ILE A 110 -0.85 -5.16 8.41
N ASP A 111 -1.37 -4.73 7.26
CA ASP A 111 -2.32 -3.63 7.21
C ASP A 111 -3.71 -4.14 7.63
N SER A 112 -4.08 -3.83 8.87
CA SER A 112 -5.34 -4.27 9.45
C SER A 112 -6.11 -3.11 10.06
N ARG A 113 -7.44 -3.26 10.11
CA ARG A 113 -8.25 -2.32 10.87
C ARG A 113 -7.98 -2.55 12.36
N THR A 114 -7.68 -1.46 13.06
CA THR A 114 -7.69 -1.41 14.53
C THR A 114 -9.13 -1.62 15.02
N GLY A 115 -9.34 -2.58 15.92
CA GLY A 115 -10.67 -2.86 16.44
C GLY A 115 -10.68 -4.08 17.36
N LEU A 116 -11.82 -4.28 18.02
CA LEU A 116 -12.07 -5.40 18.92
C LEU A 116 -13.20 -6.24 18.33
N SER A 117 -12.82 -7.29 17.64
CA SER A 117 -13.66 -8.41 17.24
C SER A 117 -12.78 -9.64 17.18
N ASP A 118 -13.37 -10.84 17.22
CA ASP A 118 -12.60 -12.09 17.18
C ASP A 118 -11.69 -12.18 15.95
N ILE A 119 -12.12 -11.55 14.84
CA ILE A 119 -11.33 -11.44 13.59
C ILE A 119 -10.22 -10.38 13.72
N ALA A 120 -10.50 -9.24 14.37
CA ALA A 120 -9.50 -8.20 14.56
C ALA A 120 -8.38 -8.64 15.52
N ASP A 121 -8.69 -9.53 16.47
CA ASP A 121 -7.72 -10.13 17.40
C ASP A 121 -6.67 -10.98 16.67
N ILE A 122 -6.97 -11.50 15.49
CA ILE A 122 -5.98 -12.23 14.67
C ILE A 122 -4.81 -11.31 14.31
N CYS A 123 -5.13 -10.14 13.78
CA CYS A 123 -4.14 -9.18 13.29
C CYS A 123 -3.56 -8.29 14.40
N THR A 124 -4.24 -8.17 15.55
CA THR A 124 -3.79 -7.30 16.66
C THR A 124 -3.18 -8.07 17.83
N VAL A 125 -3.45 -9.38 17.94
CA VAL A 125 -3.01 -10.22 19.07
C VAL A 125 -2.29 -11.50 18.62
N HIS A 126 -2.91 -12.30 17.74
CA HIS A 126 -2.36 -13.63 17.40
C HIS A 126 -1.07 -13.54 16.60
N LEU A 127 -1.12 -12.86 15.44
CA LEU A 127 -0.02 -12.77 14.49
C LEU A 127 1.14 -11.84 14.92
N PRO A 128 0.90 -10.59 15.38
CA PRO A 128 1.97 -9.60 15.48
C PRO A 128 2.90 -9.82 16.67
N ASP A 129 4.18 -9.55 16.49
CA ASP A 129 5.15 -9.31 17.58
C ASP A 129 5.16 -7.85 18.04
N VAL A 130 4.86 -6.95 17.11
CA VAL A 130 4.80 -5.50 17.32
C VAL A 130 3.46 -5.01 16.79
N LEU A 131 2.75 -4.21 17.58
CA LEU A 131 1.54 -3.52 17.15
C LEU A 131 1.79 -2.01 17.15
N VAL A 132 1.71 -1.42 15.95
CA VAL A 132 1.74 0.04 15.74
C VAL A 132 0.31 0.55 15.78
N ASP A 133 -0.08 1.16 16.89
CA ASP A 133 -1.45 1.64 17.12
C ASP A 133 -1.61 3.07 16.60
N CYS A 134 -2.05 3.18 15.36
CA CYS A 134 -2.19 4.44 14.63
C CYS A 134 -3.48 5.18 15.02
N PHE A 135 -3.38 6.43 15.49
CA PHE A 135 -4.54 7.24 15.87
C PHE A 135 -4.40 8.71 15.47
N THR A 136 -5.51 9.44 15.36
CA THR A 136 -5.53 10.90 15.16
C THR A 136 -5.74 11.62 16.49
N LEU A 137 -5.42 12.92 16.57
CA LEU A 137 -5.63 13.72 17.79
C LEU A 137 -7.09 14.11 18.08
N SER A 138 -8.06 13.35 17.57
CA SER A 138 -9.47 13.48 17.96
C SER A 138 -9.76 12.63 19.19
N ASP A 139 -10.60 13.11 20.10
CA ASP A 139 -10.92 12.42 21.36
C ASP A 139 -11.37 10.98 21.13
N GLN A 140 -12.27 10.75 20.17
CA GLN A 140 -12.76 9.40 19.83
C GLN A 140 -11.64 8.48 19.34
N SER A 141 -10.71 9.00 18.53
CA SER A 141 -9.60 8.21 17.99
C SER A 141 -8.59 7.88 19.09
N ILE A 142 -8.26 8.85 19.96
CA ILE A 142 -7.37 8.64 21.10
C ILE A 142 -7.99 7.60 22.05
N ASP A 143 -9.25 7.79 22.44
CA ASP A 143 -9.92 6.90 23.39
C ASP A 143 -10.10 5.48 22.84
N GLY A 144 -10.44 5.35 21.57
CA GLY A 144 -10.58 4.06 20.89
C GLY A 144 -9.25 3.30 20.86
N ALA A 145 -8.20 3.93 20.37
CA ALA A 145 -6.87 3.33 20.27
C ALA A 145 -6.29 2.98 21.65
N ALA A 146 -6.33 3.92 22.61
CA ALA A 146 -5.86 3.67 23.97
C ALA A 146 -6.64 2.54 24.69
N SER A 147 -7.94 2.39 24.41
CA SER A 147 -8.74 1.27 24.91
C SER A 147 -8.26 -0.06 24.34
N VAL A 148 -8.04 -0.14 23.02
CA VAL A 148 -7.52 -1.34 22.34
C VAL A 148 -6.14 -1.70 22.91
N ALA A 149 -5.21 -0.73 22.95
CA ALA A 149 -3.87 -0.94 23.46
C ALA A 149 -3.90 -1.45 24.90
N ARG A 150 -4.71 -0.86 25.79
CA ARG A 150 -4.84 -1.31 27.18
C ARG A 150 -5.36 -2.75 27.28
N GLN A 151 -6.38 -3.10 26.50
CA GLN A 151 -6.93 -4.45 26.52
C GLN A 151 -5.90 -5.48 26.05
N ILE A 152 -5.16 -5.20 24.98
CA ILE A 152 -4.09 -6.08 24.50
C ILE A 152 -2.98 -6.19 25.54
N ALA A 153 -2.62 -5.07 26.17
CA ALA A 153 -1.60 -5.01 27.20
C ALA A 153 -1.97 -5.85 28.44
N GLU A 154 -3.25 -5.87 28.83
CA GLU A 154 -3.78 -6.62 29.96
C GLU A 154 -4.01 -8.12 29.64
N ARG A 155 -4.10 -8.50 28.37
CA ARG A 155 -4.24 -9.90 27.98
C ARG A 155 -2.97 -10.69 28.32
N ASN A 156 -3.16 -11.83 28.97
CA ASN A 156 -2.10 -12.80 29.16
C ASN A 156 -2.07 -13.79 27.99
N THR A 157 -1.48 -13.38 26.89
CA THR A 157 -1.34 -14.16 25.64
C THR A 157 -0.21 -15.19 25.71
N GLY A 158 0.56 -15.25 26.81
CA GLY A 158 1.78 -16.07 26.92
C GLY A 158 2.96 -15.53 26.10
N ARG A 159 2.76 -14.47 25.30
CA ARG A 159 3.78 -13.83 24.45
C ARG A 159 3.64 -12.30 24.51
N PRO A 160 4.68 -11.56 24.95
CA PRO A 160 4.59 -10.10 24.98
C PRO A 160 4.49 -9.54 23.55
N ILE A 161 3.56 -8.60 23.35
CA ILE A 161 3.43 -7.80 22.12
C ILE A 161 3.93 -6.39 22.43
N ALA A 162 4.88 -5.89 21.66
CA ALA A 162 5.36 -4.52 21.80
C ALA A 162 4.31 -3.54 21.23
N LEU A 163 3.84 -2.61 22.05
CA LEU A 163 2.79 -1.67 21.70
C LEU A 163 3.37 -0.28 21.50
N TYR A 164 3.22 0.27 20.29
CA TYR A 164 3.70 1.60 19.92
C TYR A 164 2.54 2.49 19.46
N PRO A 165 2.02 3.39 20.32
CA PRO A 165 1.03 4.38 19.94
C PRO A 165 1.61 5.45 19.00
N VAL A 166 1.05 5.60 17.80
CA VAL A 166 1.56 6.52 16.78
C VAL A 166 0.51 7.56 16.40
N PRO A 167 0.72 8.85 16.74
CA PRO A 167 -0.12 9.94 16.26
C PRO A 167 0.07 10.17 14.76
N MET A 168 -1.03 10.07 14.01
CA MET A 168 -1.09 10.18 12.56
C MET A 168 -1.81 11.45 12.11
N ARG A 169 -1.40 11.97 10.96
CA ARG A 169 -2.03 13.13 10.28
C ARG A 169 -2.08 14.36 11.17
N ILE A 170 -0.97 14.66 11.84
CA ILE A 170 -0.88 15.82 12.73
C ILE A 170 -0.82 17.11 11.92
N ASP A 171 -1.86 17.94 12.06
CA ASP A 171 -1.92 19.27 11.47
C ASP A 171 -1.40 20.30 12.47
N GLU A 172 -0.30 20.96 12.13
CA GLU A 172 0.34 21.99 12.95
C GLU A 172 -0.31 23.38 12.81
N GLY A 173 -1.28 23.54 11.89
CA GLY A 173 -1.97 24.82 11.67
C GLY A 173 -2.72 25.34 12.90
N GLU A 174 -3.20 24.44 13.76
CA GLU A 174 -3.95 24.75 14.99
C GLU A 174 -3.16 24.31 16.24
N LYS A 175 -2.04 24.98 16.48
CA LYS A 175 -1.05 24.61 17.51
C LYS A 175 -1.64 24.28 18.89
N GLU A 176 -2.51 25.13 19.43
CA GLU A 176 -3.09 24.93 20.77
C GLU A 176 -3.92 23.64 20.86
N LYS A 177 -4.69 23.32 19.81
CA LYS A 177 -5.49 22.10 19.75
C LYS A 177 -4.60 20.86 19.59
N ALA A 178 -3.55 20.95 18.77
CA ALA A 178 -2.59 19.88 18.62
C ALA A 178 -1.87 19.59 19.94
N ASP A 179 -1.43 20.63 20.66
CA ASP A 179 -0.76 20.49 21.96
C ASP A 179 -1.69 19.89 23.03
N ALA A 180 -2.97 20.30 23.05
CA ALA A 180 -3.97 19.70 23.92
C ALA A 180 -4.21 18.21 23.58
N GLY A 181 -4.33 17.87 22.31
CA GLY A 181 -4.48 16.49 21.84
C GLY A 181 -3.28 15.60 22.19
N ARG A 182 -2.05 16.12 22.03
CA ARG A 182 -0.81 15.43 22.45
C ARG A 182 -0.80 15.15 23.95
N ALA A 183 -1.18 16.13 24.76
CA ALA A 183 -1.25 15.97 26.21
C ALA A 183 -2.29 14.90 26.60
N LEU A 184 -3.46 14.90 25.96
CA LEU A 184 -4.49 13.89 26.18
C LEU A 184 -4.02 12.50 25.76
N ALA A 185 -3.37 12.37 24.60
CA ALA A 185 -2.83 11.09 24.14
C ALA A 185 -1.81 10.51 25.13
N ARG A 186 -0.84 11.32 25.58
CA ARG A 186 0.16 10.89 26.58
C ARG A 186 -0.48 10.42 27.89
N LEU A 187 -1.58 11.06 28.31
CA LEU A 187 -2.34 10.64 29.49
C LEU A 187 -3.09 9.32 29.27
N LYS A 188 -3.69 9.13 28.09
CA LYS A 188 -4.54 7.97 27.78
C LYS A 188 -3.73 6.69 27.52
N PHE A 189 -2.57 6.85 26.89
CA PHE A 189 -1.58 5.79 26.65
C PHE A 189 -0.55 5.69 27.77
N ASP A 190 -0.90 6.07 29.01
CA ASP A 190 0.00 5.98 30.17
C ASP A 190 0.72 4.62 30.21
N ARG A 191 2.05 4.66 30.41
CA ARG A 191 2.96 3.48 30.42
C ARG A 191 3.10 2.72 29.10
N LEU A 192 2.72 3.31 27.98
CA LEU A 192 3.03 2.80 26.64
C LEU A 192 3.95 3.79 25.89
N PRO A 193 4.98 3.29 25.17
CA PRO A 193 5.44 1.89 25.12
C PRO A 193 6.00 1.40 26.48
N ARG A 194 5.81 0.11 26.79
CA ARG A 194 6.09 -0.46 28.13
C ARG A 194 7.55 -0.43 28.53
N ASP A 195 8.43 -0.54 27.54
CA ASP A 195 9.87 -0.68 27.75
C ASP A 195 10.59 0.67 27.85
N LEU A 196 9.85 1.78 27.70
CA LEU A 196 10.40 3.14 27.74
C LEU A 196 9.94 3.88 29.00
N SER A 197 10.84 4.68 29.59
CA SER A 197 10.52 5.51 30.76
C SER A 197 11.24 6.85 30.73
N GLY A 198 10.75 7.82 31.53
CA GLY A 198 11.39 9.13 31.70
C GLY A 198 11.70 9.86 30.38
N ASP A 199 12.98 10.16 30.16
CA ASP A 199 13.46 10.89 28.99
C ASP A 199 13.30 10.10 27.68
N GLU A 200 13.41 8.77 27.72
CA GLU A 200 13.26 7.91 26.53
C GLU A 200 11.82 7.92 26.04
N LEU A 201 10.86 7.81 26.96
CA LEU A 201 9.44 7.93 26.63
C LEU A 201 9.12 9.32 26.08
N THR A 202 9.73 10.36 26.65
CA THR A 202 9.56 11.75 26.17
C THR A 202 10.12 11.91 24.75
N ALA A 203 11.29 11.34 24.47
CA ALA A 203 11.92 11.35 23.16
C ALA A 203 11.10 10.55 22.12
N TYR A 204 10.55 9.40 22.51
CA TYR A 204 9.65 8.61 21.67
C TYR A 204 8.47 9.44 21.17
N TRP A 205 7.71 10.06 22.08
CA TRP A 205 6.55 10.87 21.71
C TRP A 205 6.90 12.09 20.84
N GLY A 206 8.13 12.60 20.93
CA GLY A 206 8.61 13.68 20.04
C GLY A 206 9.05 13.18 18.66
N ALA A 207 9.34 11.89 18.51
CA ALA A 207 9.91 11.33 17.29
C ALA A 207 8.88 10.66 16.38
N VAL A 208 7.87 9.99 16.94
CA VAL A 208 6.97 9.12 16.17
C VAL A 208 5.76 9.81 15.54
N GLU A 209 5.57 11.11 15.75
CA GLU A 209 4.47 11.85 15.12
C GLU A 209 4.60 11.86 13.59
N ILE A 210 3.52 11.46 12.91
CA ILE A 210 3.43 11.49 11.45
C ILE A 210 2.62 12.74 11.03
N PRO A 211 3.26 13.76 10.43
CA PRO A 211 2.60 15.01 10.09
C PRO A 211 1.62 14.85 8.93
N TYR A 212 0.55 15.65 8.93
CA TYR A 212 -0.28 15.82 7.75
C TYR A 212 0.45 16.67 6.71
N ARG A 213 0.53 16.14 5.48
CA ARG A 213 1.15 16.83 4.35
C ARG A 213 0.14 16.85 3.20
N PRO A 214 -0.47 18.01 2.89
CA PRO A 214 -1.50 18.13 1.84
C PRO A 214 -1.05 17.60 0.47
N TYR A 215 0.25 17.68 0.17
CA TYR A 215 0.85 17.13 -1.04
C TYR A 215 0.52 15.65 -1.26
N TYR A 216 0.46 14.85 -0.18
CA TYR A 216 0.18 13.41 -0.22
C TYR A 216 -1.31 13.07 -0.03
N ALA A 217 -2.21 14.05 0.04
CA ALA A 217 -3.59 13.81 0.46
C ALA A 217 -4.49 13.16 -0.62
N TYR A 218 -4.14 13.31 -1.90
CA TYR A 218 -5.02 12.97 -3.02
C TYR A 218 -4.46 11.92 -3.99
N GLU A 219 -3.15 11.65 -3.90
CA GLU A 219 -2.43 10.72 -4.76
C GLU A 219 -1.79 9.62 -3.92
N GLU A 220 -1.57 8.46 -4.52
CA GLU A 220 -0.89 7.31 -3.90
C GLU A 220 0.64 7.44 -4.00
N THR A 221 1.14 8.68 -4.07
CA THR A 221 2.57 8.97 -4.13
C THR A 221 3.21 8.57 -2.80
N LEU A 222 4.17 7.64 -2.85
CA LEU A 222 4.90 7.22 -1.67
C LEU A 222 5.94 8.28 -1.29
N SER A 223 6.01 8.65 0.00
CA SER A 223 6.97 9.64 0.49
C SER A 223 8.43 9.24 0.27
N THR A 224 8.70 7.94 0.20
CA THR A 224 10.00 7.36 -0.18
C THR A 224 10.53 7.85 -1.52
N PHE A 225 9.63 8.19 -2.45
CA PHE A 225 9.98 8.75 -3.76
C PHE A 225 9.56 10.22 -3.92
N GLY A 226 8.59 10.70 -3.14
CA GLY A 226 8.13 12.08 -3.17
C GLY A 226 9.11 13.07 -2.53
N ASP A 227 9.62 12.73 -1.35
CA ASP A 227 10.48 13.61 -0.54
C ASP A 227 11.97 13.46 -0.92
N GLU A 228 12.75 14.50 -0.66
CA GLU A 228 14.21 14.41 -0.68
C GLU A 228 14.73 13.84 0.64
N ALA A 229 15.75 12.99 0.56
CA ALA A 229 16.41 12.43 1.72
C ALA A 229 17.04 13.54 2.59
N GLY A 230 16.98 13.38 3.92
CA GLY A 230 17.58 14.33 4.87
C GLY A 230 16.75 15.57 5.19
N LEU A 231 15.59 15.78 4.56
CA LEU A 231 14.65 16.83 4.95
C LEU A 231 14.00 16.46 6.30
N THR A 232 14.35 17.17 7.38
CA THR A 232 13.93 16.83 8.76
C THR A 232 12.43 16.89 9.01
N ASN A 233 11.71 17.69 8.23
CA ASN A 233 10.25 17.89 8.37
C ASN A 233 9.47 17.19 7.25
N SER A 234 10.09 16.26 6.52
CA SER A 234 9.42 15.50 5.45
C SER A 234 8.59 14.34 6.01
N LEU A 235 7.66 13.82 5.21
CA LEU A 235 6.90 12.63 5.61
C LEU A 235 7.81 11.39 5.63
N LEU A 236 8.78 11.32 4.71
CA LEU A 236 9.83 10.30 4.72
C LEU A 236 10.59 10.28 6.05
N SER A 237 11.09 11.43 6.51
CA SER A 237 11.85 11.51 7.77
C SER A 237 11.04 11.08 9.00
N ALA A 238 9.72 11.28 8.97
CA ALA A 238 8.82 10.84 10.03
C ALA A 238 8.68 9.31 10.04
N PHE A 239 8.52 8.71 8.85
CA PHE A 239 8.53 7.26 8.73
C PHE A 239 9.90 6.65 9.05
N GLU A 240 11.02 7.27 8.69
CA GLU A 240 12.36 6.80 9.08
C GLU A 240 12.54 6.76 10.61
N ARG A 241 12.04 7.78 11.33
CA ARG A 241 12.03 7.78 12.80
C ARG A 241 11.17 6.67 13.37
N LEU A 242 9.97 6.45 12.83
CA LEU A 242 9.11 5.35 13.26
C LEU A 242 9.75 3.99 12.98
N THR A 243 10.33 3.80 11.78
CA THR A 243 11.07 2.59 11.40
C THR A 243 12.22 2.34 12.37
N ALA A 244 12.99 3.37 12.73
CA ALA A 244 14.06 3.24 13.71
C ALA A 244 13.55 2.79 15.08
N VAL A 245 12.33 3.15 15.48
CA VAL A 245 11.75 2.66 16.75
C VAL A 245 11.32 1.20 16.64
N ILE A 246 10.57 0.83 15.61
CA ILE A 246 9.99 -0.52 15.49
C ILE A 246 11.03 -1.60 15.13
N THR A 247 12.19 -1.19 14.60
CA THR A 247 13.31 -2.08 14.25
C THR A 247 14.46 -2.05 15.27
N ASP A 248 14.23 -1.48 16.47
CA ASP A 248 15.29 -1.29 17.48
C ASP A 248 16.57 -0.64 16.90
N ARG A 249 16.35 0.36 16.03
CA ARG A 249 17.37 1.15 15.33
C ARG A 249 18.26 0.36 14.37
N GLU A 250 17.88 -0.86 14.01
CA GLU A 250 18.54 -1.61 12.93
C GLU A 250 18.39 -0.88 11.60
N ILE A 251 17.22 -0.30 11.34
CA ILE A 251 16.92 0.46 10.12
C ILE A 251 16.57 1.90 10.50
N THR A 252 17.48 2.84 10.21
CA THR A 252 17.32 4.25 10.59
C THR A 252 17.00 5.21 9.45
N SER A 253 17.23 4.78 8.22
CA SER A 253 17.05 5.63 7.04
C SER A 253 16.91 4.80 5.78
N MET A 254 16.23 5.35 4.79
CA MET A 254 16.19 4.75 3.46
C MET A 254 17.53 4.97 2.73
N PRO A 255 18.03 3.99 1.96
CA PRO A 255 19.20 4.20 1.12
C PRO A 255 18.98 5.35 0.12
N PRO A 256 20.01 6.15 -0.19
CA PRO A 256 19.90 7.22 -1.19
C PRO A 256 19.43 6.67 -2.54
N ILE A 257 18.39 7.28 -3.10
CA ILE A 257 17.87 6.94 -4.43
C ILE A 257 18.31 8.01 -5.41
N GLY A 258 18.85 7.59 -6.56
CA GLY A 258 19.23 8.51 -7.64
C GLY A 258 18.04 9.35 -8.09
N GLU A 259 18.25 10.66 -8.28
CA GLU A 259 17.17 11.62 -8.54
C GLU A 259 16.33 11.24 -9.77
N GLU A 260 16.96 10.77 -10.84
CA GLU A 260 16.27 10.35 -12.06
C GLU A 260 15.28 9.19 -11.79
N VAL A 261 15.72 8.16 -11.06
CA VAL A 261 14.90 7.01 -10.69
C VAL A 261 13.75 7.45 -9.78
N ARG A 262 14.06 8.28 -8.79
CA ARG A 262 13.07 8.83 -7.85
C ARG A 262 11.97 9.60 -8.59
N LEU A 263 12.35 10.50 -9.49
CA LEU A 263 11.41 11.30 -10.28
C LEU A 263 10.59 10.42 -11.24
N ARG A 264 11.19 9.40 -11.85
CA ARG A 264 10.51 8.45 -12.72
C ARG A 264 9.43 7.67 -11.98
N ILE A 265 9.75 7.14 -10.79
CA ILE A 265 8.78 6.43 -9.94
C ILE A 265 7.68 7.39 -9.52
N ARG A 266 8.03 8.59 -9.03
CA ARG A 266 7.03 9.60 -8.65
C ARG A 266 6.06 9.93 -9.78
N ASP A 267 6.56 10.10 -11.01
CA ASP A 267 5.72 10.38 -12.19
C ASP A 267 4.77 9.21 -12.53
N ALA A 268 5.19 7.96 -12.29
CA ALA A 268 4.33 6.79 -12.50
C ALA A 268 3.10 6.75 -11.57
N PHE A 269 3.18 7.37 -10.39
CA PHE A 269 2.09 7.46 -9.41
C PHE A 269 1.36 8.82 -9.43
N THR A 270 1.84 9.78 -10.21
CA THR A 270 1.22 11.11 -10.32
C THR A 270 -0.06 11.03 -11.16
N ARG A 271 -1.18 11.51 -10.63
CA ARG A 271 -2.46 11.47 -11.35
C ARG A 271 -2.47 12.56 -12.41
N ARG A 272 -2.35 12.16 -13.67
CA ARG A 272 -2.51 13.08 -14.80
C ARG A 272 -4.00 13.38 -15.00
N ARG A 273 -4.32 14.65 -15.32
CA ARG A 273 -5.65 14.97 -15.83
C ARG A 273 -5.92 14.08 -17.04
N PRO A 274 -7.09 13.44 -17.14
CA PRO A 274 -7.47 12.76 -18.36
C PRO A 274 -7.33 13.78 -19.50
N ALA A 275 -6.48 13.48 -20.48
CA ALA A 275 -6.57 14.19 -21.74
C ALA A 275 -7.97 13.85 -22.26
N LEU A 276 -8.91 14.80 -22.21
CA LEU A 276 -10.02 14.75 -23.15
C LEU A 276 -9.35 14.59 -24.51
N PRO A 277 -9.72 13.61 -25.34
CA PRO A 277 -9.11 13.46 -26.66
C PRO A 277 -9.37 14.77 -27.41
N ALA A 278 -8.41 15.68 -27.36
CA ALA A 278 -8.36 16.82 -28.23
C ALA A 278 -7.96 16.23 -29.57
N ASP A 279 -8.89 16.28 -30.53
CA ASP A 279 -8.57 15.93 -31.90
C ASP A 279 -7.49 16.92 -32.38
N LEU A 280 -6.26 16.42 -32.55
CA LEU A 280 -5.14 17.20 -33.06
C LEU A 280 -5.08 17.01 -34.57
N PHE A 281 -5.37 18.08 -35.32
CA PHE A 281 -5.15 18.08 -36.76
C PHE A 281 -3.67 18.30 -37.06
N LEU A 282 -3.03 17.30 -37.67
CA LEU A 282 -1.64 17.36 -38.10
C LEU A 282 -1.60 17.61 -39.61
N SER A 283 -1.47 18.87 -40.00
CA SER A 283 -1.36 19.25 -41.42
C SER A 283 0.08 19.12 -41.91
N TYR A 284 0.29 18.43 -43.03
CA TYR A 284 1.59 18.24 -43.64
C TYR A 284 1.50 18.26 -45.18
N VAL A 285 2.61 18.54 -45.84
CA VAL A 285 2.79 18.39 -47.29
C VAL A 285 3.40 17.02 -47.61
N ALA A 286 3.14 16.45 -48.79
CA ALA A 286 3.55 15.09 -49.16
C ALA A 286 5.04 14.79 -48.91
N GLU A 287 5.93 15.76 -49.11
CA GLU A 287 7.37 15.65 -48.88
C GLU A 287 7.73 15.37 -47.41
N ASN A 288 6.85 15.77 -46.48
CA ASN A 288 7.04 15.64 -45.03
C ASN A 288 6.26 14.47 -44.42
N ARG A 289 5.73 13.55 -45.23
CA ARG A 289 4.94 12.40 -44.74
C ARG A 289 5.66 11.60 -43.65
N MET A 290 6.95 11.34 -43.83
CA MET A 290 7.74 10.58 -42.85
C MET A 290 7.85 11.30 -41.49
N TRP A 291 7.91 12.63 -41.50
CA TRP A 291 7.90 13.43 -40.28
C TRP A 291 6.51 13.49 -39.64
N ALA A 292 5.45 13.55 -40.45
CA ALA A 292 4.08 13.51 -39.98
C ALA A 292 3.75 12.17 -39.30
N ASP A 293 4.12 11.05 -39.91
CA ASP A 293 3.93 9.70 -39.34
C ASP A 293 4.69 9.54 -38.00
N TRP A 294 5.90 10.11 -37.91
CA TRP A 294 6.68 10.10 -36.67
C TRP A 294 6.04 10.96 -35.57
N LEU A 295 5.60 12.18 -35.89
CA LEU A 295 4.91 13.08 -34.96
C LEU A 295 3.57 12.50 -34.51
N GLU A 296 2.81 11.89 -35.41
CA GLU A 296 1.56 11.18 -35.10
C GLU A 296 1.82 10.08 -34.06
N SER A 297 2.88 9.28 -34.24
CA SER A 297 3.24 8.23 -33.30
C SER A 297 3.56 8.76 -31.90
N ILE A 298 4.30 9.87 -31.80
CA ILE A 298 4.66 10.50 -30.53
C ILE A 298 3.41 11.06 -29.83
N LEU A 299 2.60 11.83 -30.55
CA LEU A 299 1.41 12.47 -30.00
C LEU A 299 0.34 11.45 -29.59
N THR A 300 0.21 10.36 -30.35
CA THR A 300 -0.69 9.25 -29.99
C THR A 300 -0.22 8.55 -28.71
N ARG A 301 1.09 8.32 -28.54
CA ARG A 301 1.66 7.78 -27.29
C ARG A 301 1.47 8.72 -26.10
N ALA A 302 1.39 10.03 -26.34
CA ALA A 302 1.08 11.03 -25.32
C ALA A 302 -0.43 11.13 -24.99
N GLY A 303 -1.28 10.33 -25.65
CA GLY A 303 -2.71 10.23 -25.35
C GLY A 303 -3.62 11.12 -26.20
N PHE A 304 -3.11 11.72 -27.28
CA PHE A 304 -3.92 12.52 -28.20
C PHE A 304 -4.51 11.65 -29.33
N ARG A 305 -5.67 12.06 -29.85
CA ARG A 305 -6.21 11.54 -31.11
C ARG A 305 -5.74 12.43 -32.24
N VAL A 306 -4.81 11.93 -33.05
CA VAL A 306 -4.23 12.69 -34.17
C VAL A 306 -5.03 12.40 -35.44
N VAL A 307 -5.33 13.44 -36.21
CA VAL A 307 -5.97 13.36 -37.53
C VAL A 307 -5.01 13.96 -38.56
N PRO A 308 -4.22 13.12 -39.27
CA PRO A 308 -3.28 13.60 -40.28
C PRO A 308 -4.03 14.13 -41.50
N ARG A 309 -3.61 15.29 -42.03
CA ARG A 309 -4.15 15.91 -43.25
C ARG A 309 -3.05 16.28 -44.22
N ASP A 310 -3.05 15.62 -45.37
CA ASP A 310 -2.19 15.99 -46.49
C ASP A 310 -2.82 17.18 -47.23
N VAL A 311 -2.24 18.36 -47.04
CA VAL A 311 -2.74 19.59 -47.69
C VAL A 311 -2.44 19.63 -49.19
N SER A 312 -1.63 18.72 -49.71
CA SER A 312 -1.37 18.59 -51.15
C SER A 312 -2.46 17.78 -51.88
N ALA A 313 -3.25 16.98 -51.15
CA ALA A 313 -4.36 16.20 -51.68
C ALA A 313 -5.68 17.00 -51.78
N GLU A 314 -5.81 18.10 -51.05
CA GLU A 314 -6.97 19.01 -51.11
C GLU A 314 -6.83 20.03 -52.28
N ARG A 315 -6.83 19.56 -53.54
CA ARG A 315 -7.08 20.43 -54.70
C ARG A 315 -8.58 20.38 -55.07
N PRO A 316 -9.27 21.51 -55.30
CA PRO A 316 -10.65 21.50 -55.78
C PRO A 316 -10.69 20.93 -57.22
N PRO A 317 -11.80 20.28 -57.65
CA PRO A 317 -11.97 19.90 -59.04
C PRO A 317 -12.06 21.17 -59.90
N GLU A 318 -11.22 21.26 -60.93
CA GLU A 318 -11.28 22.32 -61.95
C GLU A 318 -12.62 22.24 -62.69
N GLU A 319 -13.38 23.33 -62.72
CA GLU A 319 -14.57 23.50 -63.57
C GLU A 319 -14.15 23.37 -65.04
N GLY A 320 -14.65 22.36 -65.73
CA GLY A 320 -14.44 22.15 -67.16
C GLY A 320 -15.16 23.24 -67.97
N ASP A 321 -14.38 24.08 -68.64
CA ASP A 321 -14.85 25.05 -69.63
C ASP A 321 -15.18 24.30 -70.94
N ASP A 322 -16.47 24.02 -71.15
CA ASP A 322 -16.99 23.36 -72.34
C ASP A 322 -17.25 24.42 -73.43
N THR A 323 -16.23 24.68 -74.26
CA THR A 323 -16.39 25.42 -75.52
C THR A 323 -15.74 24.68 -76.68
N ALA A 324 -16.52 23.80 -77.31
CA ALA A 324 -16.20 23.28 -78.64
C ALA A 324 -16.61 24.29 -79.73
N PRO A 325 -15.77 24.54 -80.75
CA PRO A 325 -16.23 25.07 -82.02
C PRO A 325 -16.40 23.96 -83.08
N SER A 326 -17.44 24.16 -83.88
CA SER A 326 -17.93 23.37 -85.01
C SER A 326 -16.96 23.23 -86.20
N ASN A 327 -16.69 21.99 -86.62
CA ASN A 327 -17.08 21.39 -87.92
C ASN A 327 -16.53 19.96 -88.05
#